data_AF-A0AAP0H2B9-F1
#
_entry.id   AF-A0AAP0H2B9-F1
#
_cell.length_a   1.000
_cell.length_b   1.000
_cell.length_c   1.000
_cell.angle_alpha   90.00
_cell.angle_beta   90.00
_cell.angle_gamma   90.00
#
_symmetry.space_group_name_H-M   'P 1'
#
loop_
_entity.id
_entity.type
_entity.pdbx_description
1 polymer ?
#
loop_
_entity_poly.entity_id
_entity_poly.type
_entity_poly.pdbx_seq_one_letter_code
_entity_poly.pdbx_strand_id
1 'polypeptide(L)'
;MVSQLKNQLQLNNPLNVVYNGNFKWDAAPKQRDEASASTYYRIEEGYRGYDTGSDHRPNGGSWTSALCPRNIKLEACRECLNNTIPYLNKSCPKQREGVAWTALPKVTYIVRYSDSSFRGRFDAWAWTTFSSPLNQTPASAIDLEKGLNTLADKLKRPAAGGGMLQMFASGAIAYGPGPRGSWPLYGYMQCTPDIRKEDCMKCLTDATNAIHNCCSKGRKLAAIV
;
A
#
# COMPACT_ATOMS: atom_id res chain seq x y z
N MET A 1 -2.79 -14.47 -19.22
CA MET A 1 -2.67 -13.87 -17.87
C MET A 1 -2.59 -12.34 -17.93
N VAL A 2 -1.73 -11.74 -18.77
CA VAL A 2 -1.65 -10.27 -18.98
C VAL A 2 -2.92 -9.69 -19.64
N SER A 3 -3.57 -10.42 -20.54
CA SER A 3 -4.82 -9.99 -21.22
C SER A 3 -6.03 -9.94 -20.29
N GLN A 4 -6.10 -10.80 -19.28
CA GLN A 4 -7.17 -10.77 -18.26
C GLN A 4 -7.01 -9.62 -17.26
N LEU A 5 -5.77 -9.13 -17.04
CA LEU A 5 -5.50 -7.94 -16.24
C LEU A 5 -5.96 -6.66 -16.94
N LYS A 6 -5.81 -6.56 -18.26
CA LYS A 6 -6.26 -5.39 -19.05
C LYS A 6 -7.79 -5.17 -18.98
N ASN A 7 -8.58 -6.24 -19.05
CA ASN A 7 -10.04 -6.12 -18.99
C ASN A 7 -10.58 -5.82 -17.59
N GLN A 8 -9.80 -6.02 -16.52
CA GLN A 8 -10.19 -5.60 -15.16
C GLN A 8 -9.77 -4.16 -14.82
N LEU A 9 -8.85 -3.55 -15.57
CA LEU A 9 -8.45 -2.15 -15.40
C LEU A 9 -9.48 -1.15 -15.94
N GLN A 10 -10.35 -1.56 -16.87
CA GLN A 10 -11.32 -0.68 -17.54
C GLN A 10 -12.70 -0.57 -16.86
N LEU A 11 -12.98 -1.33 -15.82
CA LEU A 11 -14.29 -1.32 -15.13
C LEU A 11 -14.12 -0.75 -13.72
N ASN A 12 -14.34 0.55 -13.58
CA ASN A 12 -14.53 1.27 -12.32
C ASN A 12 -13.50 0.95 -11.23
N ASN A 13 -12.28 1.43 -11.38
CA ASN A 13 -11.22 1.30 -10.37
C ASN A 13 -11.59 2.15 -9.13
N PRO A 14 -12.14 1.58 -8.04
CA PRO A 14 -12.47 2.39 -6.88
C PRO A 14 -11.14 2.76 -6.22
N LEU A 15 -10.77 4.02 -6.23
CA LEU A 15 -9.65 4.50 -5.44
C LEU A 15 -10.18 4.77 -4.04
N ASN A 16 -9.57 4.17 -3.02
CA ASN A 16 -9.83 4.52 -1.63
C ASN A 16 -8.94 5.70 -1.29
N VAL A 17 -9.54 6.81 -0.87
CA VAL A 17 -8.82 8.04 -0.51
C VAL A 17 -9.08 8.39 0.94
N VAL A 18 -8.02 8.67 1.69
CA VAL A 18 -8.09 9.28 3.02
C VAL A 18 -7.22 10.53 3.04
N TYR A 19 -7.56 11.46 3.91
CA TYR A 19 -6.89 12.75 3.98
C TYR A 19 -6.92 13.31 5.38
N ASN A 20 -6.02 14.26 5.66
CA ASN A 20 -5.93 14.89 6.96
C ASN A 20 -5.55 16.38 6.85
N GLY A 21 -6.15 17.18 7.73
CA GLY A 21 -5.90 18.61 7.88
C GLY A 21 -6.20 19.44 6.63
N ASN A 22 -5.79 20.70 6.66
CA ASN A 22 -5.83 21.62 5.52
C ASN A 22 -4.48 22.30 5.35
N PHE A 23 -4.15 22.68 4.13
CA PHE A 23 -2.98 23.50 3.84
C PHE A 23 -3.03 24.83 4.58
N LYS A 24 -1.85 25.33 4.95
CA LYS A 24 -1.70 26.61 5.68
C LYS A 24 -1.33 27.79 4.76
N TRP A 25 -1.09 27.53 3.47
CA TRP A 25 -0.71 28.56 2.51
C TRP A 25 -1.24 28.26 1.10
N ASP A 26 -1.51 29.32 0.33
CA ASP A 26 -2.19 29.23 -0.97
C ASP A 26 -1.37 28.53 -2.05
N ALA A 27 -0.03 28.58 -1.97
CA ALA A 27 0.84 27.92 -2.94
C ALA A 27 0.95 26.39 -2.73
N ALA A 28 0.42 25.85 -1.62
CA ALA A 28 0.62 24.45 -1.26
C ALA A 28 0.06 23.42 -2.27
N PRO A 29 -1.13 23.61 -2.88
CA PRO A 29 -1.61 22.70 -3.92
C PRO A 29 -0.66 22.62 -5.12
N LYS A 30 -0.09 23.76 -5.54
CA LYS A 30 0.89 23.80 -6.63
C LYS A 30 2.18 23.06 -6.26
N GLN A 31 2.68 23.26 -5.05
CA GLN A 31 3.88 22.55 -4.55
C GLN A 31 3.64 21.03 -4.45
N ARG A 32 2.44 20.60 -4.06
CA ARG A 32 2.03 19.20 -4.08
C ARG A 32 2.05 18.62 -5.50
N ASP A 33 1.52 19.36 -6.46
CA ASP A 33 1.50 18.92 -7.86
C ASP A 33 2.93 18.81 -8.43
N GLU A 34 3.81 19.76 -8.11
CA GLU A 34 5.25 19.73 -8.47
C GLU A 34 6.00 18.57 -7.79
N ALA A 35 5.75 18.31 -6.51
CA ALA A 35 6.31 17.17 -5.79
C ALA A 35 5.86 15.83 -6.41
N SER A 36 4.60 15.75 -6.84
CA SER A 36 4.03 14.56 -7.48
C SER A 36 4.64 14.32 -8.87
N ALA A 37 4.86 15.38 -9.64
CA ALA A 37 5.59 15.31 -10.91
C ALA A 37 7.05 14.87 -10.70
N SER A 38 7.72 15.39 -9.65
CA SER A 38 9.06 14.95 -9.27
C SER A 38 9.11 13.46 -8.93
N THR A 39 8.12 12.93 -8.21
CA THR A 39 8.01 11.49 -7.92
C THR A 39 7.87 10.69 -9.21
N TYR A 40 6.99 11.13 -10.12
CA TYR A 40 6.79 10.45 -11.40
C TYR A 40 8.08 10.40 -12.23
N TYR A 41 8.80 11.52 -12.34
CA TYR A 41 10.08 11.57 -13.06
C TYR A 41 11.12 10.59 -12.50
N ARG A 42 11.26 10.51 -11.17
CA ARG A 42 12.23 9.60 -10.52
C ARG A 42 11.93 8.12 -10.80
N ILE A 43 10.65 7.77 -10.92
CA ILE A 43 10.22 6.42 -11.33
C ILE A 43 10.72 6.09 -12.73
N GLU A 44 10.78 7.08 -13.63
CA GLU A 44 11.25 6.89 -15.01
C GLU A 44 12.77 6.74 -15.10
N GLU A 45 13.53 7.44 -14.26
CA GLU A 45 15.00 7.39 -14.27
C GLU A 45 15.57 6.06 -13.74
N GLY A 46 14.88 5.42 -12.80
CA GLY A 46 15.42 4.25 -12.11
C GLY A 46 14.37 3.50 -11.31
N TYR A 47 13.44 2.86 -12.02
CA TYR A 47 12.30 2.18 -11.43
C TYR A 47 12.69 1.12 -10.40
N ARG A 48 12.30 1.35 -9.14
CA ARG A 48 12.56 0.44 -8.01
C ARG A 48 11.30 -0.08 -7.34
N GLY A 49 10.12 0.34 -7.82
CA GLY A 49 8.83 0.04 -7.20
C GLY A 49 8.48 0.92 -6.00
N TYR A 50 9.41 1.74 -5.51
CA TYR A 50 9.15 2.81 -4.54
C TYR A 50 10.01 4.01 -4.87
N ASP A 51 9.38 5.18 -5.01
CA ASP A 51 10.08 6.42 -5.28
C ASP A 51 9.41 7.59 -4.56
N THR A 52 10.24 8.58 -4.21
CA THR A 52 9.82 9.78 -3.47
C THR A 52 10.25 11.03 -4.21
N GLY A 53 9.35 11.99 -4.34
CA GLY A 53 9.58 13.32 -4.88
C GLY A 53 9.28 14.39 -3.86
N SER A 54 9.77 15.59 -4.12
CA SER A 54 9.57 16.73 -3.24
C SER A 54 9.72 18.04 -4.00
N ASP A 55 8.95 19.04 -3.59
CA ASP A 55 9.22 20.45 -3.91
C ASP A 55 9.58 21.16 -2.61
N HIS A 56 10.82 21.64 -2.50
CA HIS A 56 11.31 22.37 -1.33
C HIS A 56 11.37 23.86 -1.65
N ARG A 57 10.57 24.68 -0.94
CA ARG A 57 10.60 26.14 -1.06
C ARG A 57 10.88 26.78 0.31
N PRO A 58 11.39 28.03 0.35
CA PRO A 58 11.63 28.74 1.61
C PRO A 58 10.39 28.89 2.50
N ASN A 59 9.20 28.98 1.90
CA ASN A 59 7.92 29.20 2.59
C ASN A 59 7.04 27.94 2.66
N GLY A 60 7.63 26.75 2.56
CA GLY A 60 6.90 25.49 2.61
C GLY A 60 7.36 24.50 1.55
N GLY A 61 6.95 23.26 1.69
CA GLY A 61 7.26 22.23 0.71
C GLY A 61 6.21 21.14 0.71
N SER A 62 6.29 20.28 -0.29
CA SER A 62 5.48 19.08 -0.34
C SER A 62 6.37 17.87 -0.62
N TRP A 63 6.02 16.75 -0.02
CA TRP A 63 6.64 15.46 -0.23
C TRP A 63 5.60 14.52 -0.80
N THR A 64 5.99 13.71 -1.78
CA THR A 64 5.12 12.72 -2.39
C THR A 64 5.86 11.38 -2.47
N SER A 65 5.19 10.29 -2.16
CA SER A 65 5.70 8.94 -2.37
C SER A 65 4.73 8.11 -3.21
N ALA A 66 5.31 7.20 -3.98
CA ALA A 66 4.57 6.24 -4.78
C ALA A 66 5.15 4.85 -4.53
N LEU A 67 4.28 3.93 -4.11
CA LEU A 67 4.59 2.52 -3.93
C LEU A 67 3.82 1.70 -4.97
N CYS A 68 4.57 1.08 -5.87
CA CYS A 68 4.06 0.11 -6.84
C CYS A 68 4.26 -1.32 -6.30
N PRO A 69 3.35 -2.26 -6.59
CA PRO A 69 3.52 -3.65 -6.23
C PRO A 69 4.83 -4.20 -6.79
N ARG A 70 5.48 -5.09 -6.03
CA ARG A 70 6.72 -5.73 -6.51
C ARG A 70 6.44 -6.58 -7.74
N ASN A 71 7.43 -6.66 -8.63
CA ASN A 71 7.43 -7.49 -9.84
C ASN A 71 6.42 -7.08 -10.92
N ILE A 72 5.90 -5.85 -10.88
CA ILE A 72 5.21 -5.27 -12.05
C ILE A 72 6.20 -4.51 -12.92
N LYS A 73 5.90 -4.39 -14.21
CA LYS A 73 6.70 -3.58 -15.14
C LYS A 73 6.44 -2.08 -14.93
N LEU A 74 7.42 -1.26 -15.30
CA LEU A 74 7.36 0.20 -15.21
C LEU A 74 6.09 0.75 -15.87
N GLU A 75 5.68 0.24 -17.03
CA GLU A 75 4.51 0.71 -17.76
C GLU A 75 3.22 0.55 -16.94
N ALA A 76 3.08 -0.58 -16.23
CA ALA A 76 1.93 -0.83 -15.36
C ALA A 76 1.96 0.03 -14.08
N CYS A 77 3.15 0.41 -13.61
CA CYS A 77 3.30 1.38 -12.52
C CYS A 77 2.88 2.78 -12.99
N ARG A 78 3.38 3.23 -14.14
CA ARG A 78 3.04 4.52 -14.76
C ARG A 78 1.54 4.67 -15.01
N GLU A 79 0.92 3.68 -15.63
CA GLU A 79 -0.52 3.70 -15.93
C GLU A 79 -1.34 3.89 -14.65
N CYS A 80 -0.96 3.24 -13.55
CA CYS A 80 -1.67 3.42 -12.29
C CYS A 80 -1.44 4.81 -11.69
N LEU A 81 -0.20 5.31 -11.68
CA LEU A 81 0.11 6.62 -11.10
C LEU A 81 -0.53 7.78 -11.87
N ASN A 82 -0.60 7.68 -13.20
CA ASN A 82 -1.29 8.64 -14.07
C ASN A 82 -2.79 8.73 -13.78
N ASN A 83 -3.39 7.69 -13.19
CA ASN A 83 -4.78 7.70 -12.75
C ASN A 83 -4.92 8.11 -11.28
N THR A 84 -4.02 7.60 -10.43
CA THR A 84 -4.13 7.73 -8.97
C THR A 84 -3.76 9.12 -8.47
N ILE A 85 -2.67 9.71 -9.00
CA ILE A 85 -2.22 11.05 -8.59
C ILE A 85 -3.29 12.11 -8.92
N PRO A 86 -3.83 12.21 -10.15
CA PRO A 86 -4.86 13.21 -10.44
C PRO A 86 -6.14 12.99 -9.64
N TYR A 87 -6.54 11.74 -9.44
CA TYR A 87 -7.72 11.44 -8.63
C TYR A 87 -7.55 11.85 -7.17
N LEU A 88 -6.39 11.54 -6.57
CA LEU A 88 -6.06 11.95 -5.21
C LEU A 88 -6.07 13.48 -5.08
N ASN A 89 -5.43 14.18 -6.01
CA ASN A 89 -5.37 15.65 -5.99
C ASN A 89 -6.74 16.30 -6.18
N LYS A 90 -7.61 15.70 -7.02
CA LYS A 90 -9.00 16.14 -7.22
C LYS A 90 -9.87 15.87 -6.00
N SER A 91 -9.68 14.72 -5.35
CA SER A 91 -10.45 14.33 -4.16
C SER A 91 -10.05 15.15 -2.93
N CYS A 92 -8.79 15.60 -2.89
CA CYS A 92 -8.20 16.31 -1.77
C CYS A 92 -7.59 17.66 -2.20
N PRO A 93 -8.39 18.63 -2.64
CA PRO A 93 -7.87 19.87 -3.23
C PRO A 93 -7.23 20.83 -2.20
N LYS A 94 -7.61 20.71 -0.92
CA LYS A 94 -7.21 21.66 0.15
C LYS A 94 -6.50 20.98 1.33
N GLN A 95 -6.44 19.66 1.33
CA GLN A 95 -5.94 18.87 2.44
C GLN A 95 -4.43 18.85 2.41
N ARG A 96 -3.80 18.95 3.59
CA ARG A 96 -2.33 18.97 3.68
C ARG A 96 -1.70 17.60 3.53
N GLU A 97 -2.45 16.55 3.81
CA GLU A 97 -2.04 15.16 3.67
C GLU A 97 -3.13 14.37 2.96
N GLY A 98 -2.71 13.52 2.03
CA GLY A 98 -3.61 12.67 1.26
C GLY A 98 -2.96 11.36 0.90
N VAL A 99 -3.72 10.27 1.01
CA VAL A 99 -3.30 8.93 0.61
C VAL A 99 -4.38 8.31 -0.27
N ALA A 100 -3.95 7.72 -1.39
CA ALA A 100 -4.81 6.92 -2.25
C ALA A 100 -4.27 5.50 -2.38
N TRP A 101 -5.17 4.52 -2.27
CA TRP A 101 -4.93 3.12 -2.61
C TRP A 101 -5.81 2.69 -3.77
N THR A 102 -5.28 1.89 -4.67
CA THR A 102 -6.13 1.15 -5.63
C THR A 102 -6.90 0.05 -4.92
N ALA A 103 -8.23 0.00 -5.09
CA ALA A 103 -9.06 -1.06 -4.52
C ALA A 103 -9.04 -2.38 -5.32
N LEU A 104 -8.01 -2.61 -6.13
CA LEU A 104 -7.82 -3.91 -6.78
C LEU A 104 -7.19 -4.88 -5.77
N PRO A 105 -7.90 -5.95 -5.35
CA PRO A 105 -7.45 -6.84 -4.27
C PRO A 105 -6.13 -7.58 -4.54
N LYS A 106 -5.63 -7.54 -5.77
CA LYS A 106 -4.41 -8.23 -6.21
C LYS A 106 -3.26 -7.27 -6.53
N VAL A 107 -3.54 -5.97 -6.65
CA VAL A 107 -2.57 -4.96 -7.11
C VAL A 107 -2.85 -3.66 -6.36
N THR A 108 -2.15 -3.47 -5.25
CA THR A 108 -2.29 -2.27 -4.43
C THR A 108 -1.13 -1.33 -4.74
N TYR A 109 -1.48 -0.21 -5.33
CA TYR A 109 -0.61 0.95 -5.49
C TYR A 109 -0.95 1.94 -4.39
N ILE A 110 0.05 2.61 -3.85
CA ILE A 110 -0.12 3.61 -2.81
C ILE A 110 0.51 4.91 -3.28
N VAL A 111 -0.25 5.99 -3.26
CA VAL A 111 0.26 7.35 -3.45
C VAL A 111 -0.02 8.13 -2.19
N ARG A 112 1.00 8.74 -1.60
CA ARG A 112 0.89 9.65 -0.46
C ARG A 112 1.48 11.00 -0.81
N TYR A 113 0.83 12.08 -0.42
CA TYR A 113 1.45 13.39 -0.32
C TYR A 113 1.31 13.96 1.10
N SER A 114 2.20 14.88 1.46
CA SER A 114 2.16 15.64 2.70
C SER A 114 2.87 16.98 2.55
N ASP A 115 2.38 18.00 3.26
CA ASP A 115 3.05 19.29 3.45
C ASP A 115 4.24 19.22 4.44
N SER A 116 4.53 18.02 4.96
CA SER A 116 5.57 17.72 5.92
C SER A 116 6.26 16.40 5.55
N SER A 117 7.59 16.35 5.60
CA SER A 117 8.36 15.14 5.24
C SER A 117 7.98 13.92 6.07
N PHE A 118 7.51 12.83 5.46
CA PHE A 118 7.23 11.57 6.18
C PHE A 118 8.39 10.56 6.11
N ARG A 119 9.52 10.94 5.52
CA ARG A 119 10.67 10.04 5.37
C ARG A 119 11.21 9.64 6.74
N GLY A 120 11.41 8.35 6.97
CA GLY A 120 11.90 7.82 8.24
C GLY A 120 10.87 7.80 9.36
N ARG A 121 9.59 8.06 9.07
CA ARG A 121 8.52 8.14 10.06
C ARG A 121 7.40 7.15 9.72
N PHE A 122 7.01 6.36 10.72
CA PHE A 122 5.79 5.56 10.66
C PHE A 122 4.61 6.39 11.16
N ASP A 123 3.56 6.48 10.33
CA ASP A 123 2.43 7.39 10.54
C ASP A 123 1.09 6.65 10.38
N ALA A 124 0.67 5.91 11.41
CA ALA A 124 -0.54 5.06 11.39
C ALA A 124 -1.91 5.77 11.24
N TRP A 125 -1.94 7.05 10.85
CA TRP A 125 -3.20 7.80 10.69
C TRP A 125 -3.98 7.37 9.43
N ALA A 126 -3.29 6.84 8.43
CA ALA A 126 -3.86 6.43 7.15
C ALA A 126 -3.84 4.90 7.02
N TRP A 127 -5.03 4.29 7.03
CA TRP A 127 -5.18 2.84 6.87
C TRP A 127 -6.42 2.49 6.06
N THR A 128 -6.41 1.31 5.44
CA THR A 128 -7.56 0.78 4.72
C THR A 128 -7.55 -0.76 4.73
N THR A 129 -8.74 -1.35 4.65
CA THR A 129 -8.92 -2.81 4.54
C THR A 129 -9.79 -3.14 3.35
N PHE A 130 -9.37 -4.09 2.52
CA PHE A 130 -10.11 -4.55 1.36
C PHE A 130 -10.67 -5.94 1.63
N SER A 131 -11.99 -6.10 1.47
CA SER A 131 -12.65 -7.41 1.52
C SER A 131 -12.66 -8.04 0.13
N SER A 132 -12.25 -9.30 0.01
CA SER A 132 -12.43 -10.03 -1.24
C SER A 132 -13.91 -10.38 -1.42
N PRO A 133 -14.48 -10.19 -2.63
CA PRO A 133 -15.83 -10.67 -2.95
C PRO A 133 -15.87 -12.20 -3.14
N LEU A 134 -14.72 -12.90 -3.12
CA LEU A 134 -14.67 -14.35 -3.22
C LEU A 134 -15.28 -14.99 -1.97
N ASN A 135 -16.05 -16.07 -2.19
CA ASN A 135 -16.74 -16.81 -1.14
C ASN A 135 -15.81 -17.18 0.03
N GLN A 136 -16.41 -17.23 1.22
CA GLN A 136 -15.73 -17.66 2.45
C GLN A 136 -15.08 -19.03 2.21
N THR A 137 -13.85 -19.19 2.70
CA THR A 137 -13.20 -20.50 2.68
C THR A 137 -14.00 -21.46 3.54
N PRO A 138 -14.14 -22.74 3.16
CA PRO A 138 -14.83 -23.74 3.98
C PRO A 138 -14.09 -24.09 5.29
N ALA A 139 -12.90 -23.52 5.53
CA ALA A 139 -12.14 -23.70 6.75
C ALA A 139 -12.76 -22.94 7.94
N SER A 140 -12.56 -23.46 9.16
CA SER A 140 -13.04 -22.80 10.38
C SER A 140 -12.38 -21.43 10.56
N ALA A 141 -13.11 -20.47 11.13
CA ALA A 141 -12.58 -19.14 11.44
C ALA A 141 -11.34 -19.22 12.36
N ILE A 142 -11.34 -20.15 13.30
CA ILE A 142 -10.24 -20.39 14.25
C ILE A 142 -8.98 -20.88 13.54
N ASP A 143 -9.11 -21.84 12.61
CA ASP A 143 -7.94 -22.34 11.87
C ASP A 143 -7.37 -21.29 10.93
N LEU A 144 -8.25 -20.49 10.31
CA LEU A 144 -7.84 -19.37 9.46
C LEU A 144 -7.09 -18.31 10.28
N GLU A 145 -7.59 -17.96 11.46
CA GLU A 145 -6.94 -16.99 12.35
C GLU A 145 -5.55 -17.46 12.79
N LYS A 146 -5.43 -18.72 13.22
CA LYS A 146 -4.12 -19.34 13.54
C LYS A 146 -3.19 -19.34 12.34
N GLY A 147 -3.71 -19.66 11.16
CA GLY A 147 -2.96 -19.64 9.91
C GLY A 147 -2.45 -18.23 9.56
N LEU A 148 -3.31 -17.21 9.68
CA LEU A 148 -2.95 -15.82 9.44
C LEU A 148 -1.82 -15.37 10.38
N ASN A 149 -1.92 -15.67 11.68
CA ASN A 149 -0.87 -15.37 12.66
C ASN A 149 0.45 -16.06 12.31
N THR A 150 0.40 -17.36 12.04
CA THR A 150 1.59 -18.15 11.68
C THR A 150 2.28 -17.60 10.42
N LEU A 151 1.48 -17.26 9.40
CA LEU A 151 2.02 -16.69 8.17
C LEU A 151 2.57 -15.27 8.41
N ALA A 152 1.87 -14.44 9.17
CA ALA A 152 2.32 -13.11 9.53
C ALA A 152 3.68 -13.14 10.24
N ASP A 153 3.84 -13.99 11.25
CA ASP A 153 5.10 -14.11 11.99
C ASP A 153 6.25 -14.63 11.12
N LYS A 154 5.96 -15.53 10.17
CA LYS A 154 6.92 -15.98 9.16
C LYS A 154 7.38 -14.85 8.24
N LEU A 155 6.51 -13.88 7.91
CA LEU A 155 6.76 -12.85 6.91
C LEU A 155 7.26 -11.51 7.47
N LYS A 156 6.89 -11.13 8.70
CA LYS A 156 7.24 -9.83 9.29
C LYS A 156 8.73 -9.53 9.27
N ARG A 157 9.55 -10.43 9.83
CA ARG A 157 11.00 -10.21 9.96
C ARG A 157 11.70 -10.13 8.61
N PRO A 158 11.45 -11.03 7.63
CA PRO A 158 11.99 -10.88 6.29
C PRO A 158 11.50 -9.60 5.59
N ALA A 159 10.23 -9.23 5.76
CA ALA A 159 9.67 -8.01 5.19
C ALA A 159 10.28 -6.72 5.79
N ALA A 160 10.72 -6.75 7.04
CA ALA A 160 11.40 -5.60 7.65
C ALA A 160 12.92 -5.59 7.41
N GLY A 161 13.52 -6.75 7.14
CA GLY A 161 14.97 -6.96 7.14
C GLY A 161 15.69 -6.75 5.80
N GLY A 162 14.98 -6.58 4.69
CA GLY A 162 15.56 -6.62 3.35
C GLY A 162 16.28 -5.35 2.86
N GLY A 163 16.41 -4.32 3.71
CA GLY A 163 16.97 -3.01 3.32
C GLY A 163 16.08 -2.25 2.33
N MET A 164 16.53 -1.07 1.89
CA MET A 164 15.70 -0.12 1.11
C MET A 164 15.11 -0.68 -0.21
N LEU A 165 15.57 -1.81 -0.74
CA LEU A 165 15.00 -2.40 -1.96
C LEU A 165 14.22 -3.70 -1.73
N GLN A 166 14.20 -4.22 -0.50
CA GLN A 166 13.59 -5.52 -0.22
C GLN A 166 12.75 -5.53 1.06
N MET A 167 12.16 -4.39 1.47
CA MET A 167 11.22 -4.35 2.61
C MET A 167 9.86 -5.01 2.27
N PHE A 168 9.91 -6.29 1.90
CA PHE A 168 8.80 -7.11 1.46
C PHE A 168 9.12 -8.59 1.67
N ALA A 169 8.11 -9.37 2.04
CA ALA A 169 8.18 -10.82 2.01
C ALA A 169 6.84 -11.41 1.55
N SER A 170 6.91 -12.54 0.85
CA SER A 170 5.74 -13.35 0.50
C SER A 170 5.99 -14.81 0.85
N GLY A 171 4.92 -15.56 1.01
CA GLY A 171 5.03 -16.98 1.32
C GLY A 171 3.69 -17.66 1.47
N ALA A 172 3.78 -18.92 1.87
CA ALA A 172 2.63 -19.75 2.15
C ALA A 172 2.85 -20.63 3.37
N ILE A 173 1.74 -21.09 3.93
CA ILE A 173 1.66 -22.15 4.94
C ILE A 173 0.47 -23.07 4.61
N ALA A 174 0.43 -24.23 5.24
CA ALA A 174 -0.76 -25.06 5.33
C ALA A 174 -1.55 -24.71 6.60
N TYR A 175 -2.89 -24.68 6.53
CA TYR A 175 -3.76 -24.42 7.68
C TYR A 175 -5.06 -25.24 7.60
N GLY A 176 -5.56 -25.66 8.76
CA GLY A 176 -6.80 -26.41 8.93
C GLY A 176 -6.88 -27.74 8.16
N PRO A 177 -7.96 -28.51 8.36
CA PRO A 177 -8.27 -29.68 7.54
C PRO A 177 -8.76 -29.26 6.14
N GLY A 178 -8.23 -29.90 5.10
CA GLY A 178 -8.64 -29.66 3.71
C GLY A 178 -8.68 -30.93 2.86
N PRO A 179 -9.15 -30.85 1.60
CA PRO A 179 -9.36 -32.00 0.71
C PRO A 179 -8.11 -32.83 0.43
N ARG A 180 -6.91 -32.26 0.66
CA ARG A 180 -5.62 -32.92 0.49
C ARG A 180 -4.79 -32.86 1.78
N GLY A 181 -5.45 -33.01 2.93
CA GLY A 181 -4.86 -32.87 4.25
C GLY A 181 -5.06 -31.46 4.82
N SER A 182 -4.51 -30.44 4.17
CA SER A 182 -4.63 -29.05 4.62
C SER A 182 -4.88 -28.05 3.50
N TRP A 183 -5.50 -26.91 3.83
CA TRP A 183 -5.67 -25.80 2.90
C TRP A 183 -4.38 -24.97 2.80
N PRO A 184 -4.00 -24.48 1.62
CA PRO A 184 -2.91 -23.53 1.51
C PRO A 184 -3.40 -22.11 1.83
N LEU A 185 -2.63 -21.39 2.64
CA LEU A 185 -2.77 -19.96 2.87
C LEU A 185 -1.57 -19.24 2.27
N TYR A 186 -1.84 -18.26 1.41
CA TYR A 186 -0.83 -17.42 0.77
C TYR A 186 -0.95 -15.99 1.27
N GLY A 187 0.15 -15.26 1.30
CA GLY A 187 0.16 -13.87 1.72
C GLY A 187 1.49 -13.19 1.45
N TYR A 188 1.48 -11.87 1.58
CA TYR A 188 2.67 -11.03 1.54
C TYR A 188 2.54 -9.88 2.54
N MET A 189 3.68 -9.34 2.93
CA MET A 189 3.83 -8.16 3.78
C MET A 189 4.82 -7.22 3.11
N GLN A 190 4.54 -5.92 3.16
CA GLN A 190 5.34 -4.89 2.53
C GLN A 190 5.39 -3.65 3.41
N CYS A 191 6.57 -3.07 3.55
CA CYS A 191 6.77 -1.75 4.12
C CYS A 191 7.30 -0.82 3.04
N THR A 192 7.13 0.48 3.23
CA THR A 192 7.83 1.46 2.39
C THR A 192 9.31 1.47 2.77
N PRO A 193 10.24 1.48 1.80
CA PRO A 193 11.68 1.53 2.03
C PRO A 193 12.24 2.66 2.89
N ASP A 194 11.44 3.69 3.16
CA ASP A 194 11.87 4.89 3.86
C ASP A 194 11.66 4.84 5.36
N ILE A 195 11.04 3.78 5.92
CA ILE A 195 10.90 3.60 7.36
C ILE A 195 11.97 2.66 7.94
N ARG A 196 12.23 2.78 9.25
CA ARG A 196 13.20 1.92 9.94
C ARG A 196 12.65 0.50 10.09
N LYS A 197 13.54 -0.46 10.33
CA LYS A 197 13.17 -1.87 10.53
C LYS A 197 12.18 -2.03 11.69
N GLU A 198 12.41 -1.35 12.80
CA GLU A 198 11.57 -1.40 14.00
C GLU A 198 10.18 -0.83 13.72
N ASP A 199 10.13 0.29 13.02
CA ASP A 199 8.89 0.94 12.57
C ASP A 199 8.12 0.06 11.58
N CYS A 200 8.81 -0.61 10.67
CA CYS A 200 8.20 -1.59 9.77
C CYS A 200 7.62 -2.78 10.54
N MET A 201 8.36 -3.34 11.50
CA MET A 201 7.84 -4.44 12.33
C MET A 201 6.57 -4.04 13.09
N LYS A 202 6.52 -2.80 13.59
CA LYS A 202 5.34 -2.23 14.24
C LYS A 202 4.19 -2.08 13.25
N CYS A 203 4.42 -1.45 12.11
CA CYS A 203 3.42 -1.26 11.05
C CYS A 203 2.80 -2.59 10.58
N LEU A 204 3.62 -3.61 10.33
CA LEU A 204 3.14 -4.95 9.93
C LEU A 204 2.35 -5.65 11.04
N THR A 205 2.68 -5.39 12.30
CA THR A 205 1.92 -5.90 13.45
C THR A 205 0.56 -5.22 13.56
N ASP A 206 0.52 -3.90 13.43
CA ASP A 206 -0.73 -3.13 13.43
C ASP A 206 -1.62 -3.53 12.25
N ALA A 207 -1.04 -3.79 11.07
CA ALA A 207 -1.77 -4.26 9.90
C ALA A 207 -2.35 -5.67 10.11
N THR A 208 -1.59 -6.55 10.78
CA THR A 208 -2.08 -7.89 11.15
C THR A 208 -3.27 -7.78 12.12
N ASN A 209 -3.17 -6.94 13.15
CA ASN A 209 -4.25 -6.69 14.12
C ASN A 209 -5.50 -6.10 13.45
N ALA A 210 -5.34 -5.18 12.50
CA ALA A 210 -6.45 -4.63 11.73
C ALA A 210 -7.18 -5.71 10.90
N ILE A 211 -6.43 -6.65 10.32
CA ILE A 211 -7.02 -7.82 9.63
C ILE A 211 -7.83 -8.67 10.60
N HIS A 212 -7.37 -8.89 11.83
CA HIS A 212 -8.14 -9.65 12.83
C HIS A 212 -9.48 -8.97 13.14
N ASN A 213 -9.45 -7.66 13.43
CA ASN A 213 -10.62 -6.92 13.93
C ASN A 213 -11.76 -6.79 12.90
N CYS A 214 -11.47 -6.68 11.61
CA CYS A 214 -12.52 -6.50 10.61
C CYS A 214 -13.07 -7.83 10.03
N CYS A 215 -12.35 -8.95 10.17
CA CYS A 215 -12.29 -9.86 9.02
C CYS A 215 -12.19 -11.38 9.28
N SER A 216 -12.56 -11.90 10.45
CA SER A 216 -12.36 -13.30 10.89
C SER A 216 -12.97 -14.44 10.02
N LYS A 217 -13.63 -14.16 8.89
CA LYS A 217 -14.33 -15.16 8.06
C LYS A 217 -14.02 -15.14 6.55
N GLY A 218 -13.01 -14.40 6.06
CA GLY A 218 -12.74 -14.34 4.61
C GLY A 218 -11.33 -13.91 4.19
N ARG A 219 -11.00 -14.08 2.89
CA ARG A 219 -9.72 -13.66 2.27
C ARG A 219 -9.66 -12.15 2.14
N LYS A 220 -8.63 -11.47 2.68
CA LYS A 220 -8.54 -10.00 2.68
C LYS A 220 -7.11 -9.45 2.61
N LEU A 221 -7.01 -8.15 2.33
CA LEU A 221 -5.78 -7.35 2.34
C LEU A 221 -5.97 -6.16 3.28
N ALA A 222 -4.96 -5.81 4.07
CA ALA A 222 -4.89 -4.53 4.78
C ALA A 222 -3.65 -3.76 4.33
N ALA A 223 -3.79 -2.44 4.22
CA ALA A 223 -2.70 -1.52 3.95
C ALA A 223 -2.70 -0.42 5.01
N ILE A 224 -1.54 -0.16 5.58
CA ILE A 224 -1.29 0.93 6.53
C ILE A 224 -0.12 1.73 5.96
N VAL A 225 -0.24 3.04 6.02
CA VAL A 225 0.80 4.00 5.64
C VAL A 225 1.48 4.56 6.88
#